data_AF-A0A0J8U7P0-F1
#
_entry.id   AF-A0A0J8U7P0-F1
#
_cell.length_a   1.000
_cell.length_b   1.000
_cell.length_c   1.000
_cell.angle_alpha   90.00
_cell.angle_beta   90.00
_cell.angle_gamma   90.00
#
_symmetry.space_group_name_H-M   'P 1'
#
loop_
_entity.id
_entity.type
_entity.pdbx_description
1 polymer ?
#
loop_
_entity_poly.entity_id
_entity_poly.type
_entity_poly.pdbx_seq_one_letter_code
_entity_poly.pdbx_strand_id
1 'polypeptide(L)'
;MVQGIGERLTDDELVALGQQPPADVVVVWGADWDGNPVARGVRRGYGTALIGEFGKTFDVRGPEALLCAECGELLFVPAAGEMTLLYQRHLYRDHGTSAPLLP
;
A
#
# COMPACT_ATOMS: atom_id res chain seq x y z
N MET A 1 19.46 8.73 -3.39
CA MET A 1 18.08 9.01 -3.84
C MET A 1 17.20 8.85 -2.62
N VAL A 2 16.34 9.83 -2.33
CA VAL A 2 15.34 9.67 -1.26
C VAL A 2 14.28 8.72 -1.83
N GLN A 3 14.12 7.54 -1.23
CA GLN A 3 13.12 6.54 -1.62
C GLN A 3 11.71 7.13 -1.40
N GLY A 4 10.82 6.96 -2.37
CA GLY A 4 9.47 7.52 -2.33
C GLY A 4 8.49 6.64 -1.55
N ILE A 5 7.66 7.24 -0.69
CA ILE A 5 6.54 6.54 -0.05
C ILE A 5 5.65 5.89 -1.12
N GLY A 6 5.31 4.61 -0.94
CA GLY A 6 4.52 3.81 -1.88
C GLY A 6 5.33 3.05 -2.92
N GLU A 7 6.65 3.30 -3.04
CA GLU A 7 7.52 2.54 -3.92
C GLU A 7 7.76 1.13 -3.39
N ARG A 8 7.77 0.14 -4.29
CA ARG A 8 8.08 -1.25 -3.93
C ARG A 8 9.54 -1.38 -3.49
N LEU A 9 9.78 -2.15 -2.42
CA LEU A 9 11.13 -2.56 -2.08
C LEU A 9 11.63 -3.58 -3.12
N THR A 10 12.88 -3.44 -3.47
CA THR A 10 13.64 -4.41 -4.27
C THR A 10 14.03 -5.63 -3.44
N ASP A 11 14.35 -6.73 -4.11
CA ASP A 11 14.81 -7.96 -3.44
C ASP A 11 16.09 -7.69 -2.60
N ASP A 12 17.01 -6.86 -3.11
CA ASP A 12 18.23 -6.49 -2.39
C ASP A 12 17.92 -5.69 -1.11
N GLU A 13 16.95 -4.78 -1.15
CA GLU A 13 16.50 -4.02 0.04
C GLU A 13 15.82 -4.93 1.07
N LEU A 14 15.01 -5.90 0.63
CA LEU A 14 14.40 -6.88 1.52
C LEU A 14 15.44 -7.76 2.21
N VAL A 15 16.45 -8.22 1.47
CA VAL A 15 17.58 -8.98 2.02
C VAL A 15 18.37 -8.14 3.02
N ALA A 16 18.65 -6.87 2.71
CA ALA A 16 19.36 -5.96 3.60
C ALA A 16 18.60 -5.71 4.92
N LEU A 17 17.27 -5.69 4.88
CA LEU A 17 16.40 -5.59 6.06
C LEU A 17 16.21 -6.91 6.80
N GLY A 18 16.74 -8.03 6.28
CA GLY A 18 16.54 -9.37 6.83
C GLY A 18 15.07 -9.82 6.77
N GLN A 19 14.29 -9.29 5.83
CA GLN A 19 12.87 -9.58 5.68
C GLN A 19 12.66 -10.63 4.60
N GLN A 20 11.88 -11.67 4.92
CA GLN A 20 11.33 -12.61 3.94
C GLN A 20 9.80 -12.49 4.00
N PRO A 21 9.21 -11.58 3.22
CA PRO A 21 7.76 -11.44 3.19
C PRO A 21 7.11 -12.73 2.65
N PRO A 22 5.92 -13.11 3.14
CA PRO A 22 5.11 -14.15 2.53
C PRO A 22 4.87 -13.89 1.03
N ALA A 23 4.67 -14.95 0.24
CA ALA A 23 4.53 -14.85 -1.21
C ALA A 23 3.35 -13.97 -1.69
N ASP A 24 2.36 -13.74 -0.83
CA ASP A 24 1.18 -12.90 -1.09
C ASP A 24 1.30 -11.46 -0.59
N VAL A 25 2.48 -11.08 -0.06
CA VAL A 25 2.78 -9.75 0.48
C VAL A 25 3.74 -9.01 -0.44
N VAL A 26 3.34 -7.81 -0.88
CA VAL A 26 4.26 -6.85 -1.50
C VAL A 26 4.72 -5.88 -0.43
N VAL A 27 6.02 -5.61 -0.35
CA VAL A 27 6.56 -4.66 0.60
C VAL A 27 6.84 -3.34 -0.10
N VAL A 28 6.42 -2.23 0.52
CA VAL A 28 6.60 -0.88 0.01
C VAL A 28 7.24 0.03 1.06
N TRP A 29 7.85 1.12 0.61
CA TRP A 29 8.36 2.17 1.48
C TRP A 29 7.20 2.97 2.08
N GLY A 30 7.25 3.18 3.38
CA GLY A 30 6.41 4.12 4.13
C GLY A 30 7.29 4.99 5.03
N ALA A 31 6.66 5.71 5.95
CA ALA A 31 7.35 6.50 6.96
C ALA A 31 6.79 6.24 8.37
N ASP A 32 7.62 6.43 9.39
CA ASP A 32 7.16 6.61 10.76
C ASP A 32 6.66 8.04 11.03
N TRP A 33 6.28 8.34 12.28
CA TRP A 33 5.81 9.67 12.67
C TRP A 33 6.87 10.78 12.55
N ASP A 34 8.14 10.40 12.62
CA ASP A 34 9.28 11.31 12.53
C ASP A 34 9.76 11.47 11.08
N GLY A 35 9.12 10.78 10.13
CA GLY A 35 9.46 10.80 8.71
C GLY A 35 10.60 9.84 8.33
N ASN A 36 11.03 8.95 9.22
CA ASN A 36 12.04 7.95 8.89
C ASN A 36 11.43 6.87 8.00
N PRO A 37 12.17 6.38 6.98
CA PRO A 37 11.67 5.34 6.08
C PRO A 37 11.46 4.02 6.83
N VAL A 38 10.32 3.38 6.58
CA VAL A 38 9.98 2.07 7.15
C VAL A 38 9.37 1.16 6.09
N ALA A 39 9.61 -0.15 6.19
CA ALA A 39 9.00 -1.13 5.31
C ALA A 39 7.54 -1.44 5.73
N ARG A 40 6.63 -1.50 4.76
CA ARG A 40 5.20 -1.82 4.97
C ARG A 40 4.77 -2.97 4.08
N GLY A 41 4.17 -3.99 4.68
CA GLY A 41 3.56 -5.08 3.94
C GLY A 41 2.15 -4.73 3.47
N VAL A 42 1.90 -4.87 2.17
CA VAL A 42 0.59 -4.71 1.54
C VAL A 42 0.10 -6.08 1.10
N ARG A 43 -1.15 -6.40 1.44
CA ARG A 43 -1.81 -7.67 1.08
C ARG A 43 -2.97 -7.42 0.12
N ARG A 44 -3.28 -8.43 -0.70
CA ARG A 44 -4.39 -8.38 -1.65
C ARG A 44 -5.72 -8.06 -0.95
N GLY A 45 -6.44 -7.07 -1.48
CA GLY A 45 -7.77 -6.68 -1.01
C GLY A 45 -7.79 -5.85 0.27
N TYR A 46 -6.63 -5.51 0.85
CA TYR A 46 -6.55 -4.70 2.07
C TYR A 46 -5.80 -3.39 1.80
N GLY A 47 -6.43 -2.27 2.16
CA GLY A 47 -5.78 -0.96 2.21
C GLY A 47 -4.75 -0.92 3.35
N THR A 48 -3.59 -0.35 3.08
CA THR A 48 -2.47 -0.22 4.01
C THR A 48 -2.07 1.24 4.09
N ALA A 49 -2.18 1.84 5.27
CA ALA A 49 -1.66 3.18 5.51
C ALA A 49 -0.12 3.15 5.53
N LEU A 50 0.50 4.17 4.94
CA LEU A 50 1.95 4.20 4.74
C LEU A 50 2.68 5.17 5.68
N ILE A 51 1.95 5.92 6.52
CA ILE A 51 2.52 6.77 7.57
C ILE A 51 1.97 6.34 8.93
N GLY A 52 2.86 6.09 9.89
CA GLY A 52 2.48 5.79 11.28
C GLY A 52 3.46 4.85 11.98
N GLU A 53 3.07 4.21 13.08
CA GLU A 53 3.88 3.15 13.72
C GLU A 53 2.96 2.01 14.13
N PHE A 54 3.19 0.80 13.59
CA PHE A 54 2.37 -0.36 13.90
C PHE A 54 2.42 -0.66 15.40
N GLY A 55 1.25 -0.66 16.06
CA GLY A 55 1.11 -1.05 17.47
C GLY A 55 1.26 0.07 18.51
N LYS A 56 1.50 1.34 18.12
CA LYS A 56 1.58 2.45 19.09
C LYS A 56 0.38 3.40 19.13
N THR A 57 -0.39 3.51 18.06
CA THR A 57 -1.67 4.26 17.94
C THR A 57 -2.15 4.08 16.49
N PHE A 58 -3.37 4.50 16.14
CA PHE A 58 -3.91 4.30 14.79
C PHE A 58 -3.02 4.92 13.69
N ASP A 59 -2.86 4.23 12.55
CA ASP A 59 -2.24 4.83 11.37
C ASP A 59 -3.05 6.06 10.93
N VAL A 60 -2.38 7.18 10.62
CA VAL A 60 -3.06 8.39 10.16
C VAL A 60 -3.49 8.17 8.72
N ARG A 61 -4.73 8.59 8.42
CA ARG A 61 -5.23 8.73 7.05
C ARG A 61 -4.32 9.71 6.29
N GLY A 62 -3.37 9.16 5.54
CA GLY A 62 -2.40 9.84 4.69
C GLY A 62 -2.19 9.07 3.38
N PRO A 63 -0.95 8.92 2.89
CA PRO A 63 -0.67 8.03 1.76
C PRO A 63 -1.10 6.59 2.08
N GLU A 64 -1.71 5.94 1.10
CA GLU A 64 -2.26 4.59 1.24
C GLU A 64 -1.86 3.75 0.02
N ALA A 65 -1.57 2.47 0.26
CA ALA A 65 -1.37 1.49 -0.79
C ALA A 65 -2.35 0.33 -0.66
N LEU A 66 -2.76 -0.23 -1.79
CA LEU A 66 -3.64 -1.39 -1.86
C LEU A 66 -3.16 -2.31 -2.99
N LEU A 67 -3.12 -3.62 -2.73
CA LEU A 67 -2.98 -4.59 -3.81
C LEU A 67 -4.38 -5.00 -4.30
N CYS A 68 -4.62 -4.84 -5.59
CA CYS A 68 -5.85 -5.31 -6.22
C CYS A 68 -6.03 -6.82 -5.96
N ALA A 69 -7.22 -7.22 -5.53
CA ALA A 69 -7.48 -8.62 -5.21
C ALA A 69 -7.40 -9.53 -6.46
N GLU A 70 -7.88 -9.00 -7.60
CA GLU A 70 -8.00 -9.74 -8.86
C GLU A 70 -6.63 -9.95 -9.54
N CYS A 71 -5.87 -8.87 -9.78
CA CYS A 71 -4.62 -8.95 -10.52
C CYS A 71 -3.34 -8.77 -9.69
N GLY A 72 -3.44 -8.34 -8.42
CA GLY A 72 -2.27 -8.04 -7.60
C GLY A 72 -1.51 -6.76 -8.02
N GLU A 73 -2.13 -5.89 -8.81
CA GLU A 73 -1.58 -4.57 -9.11
C GLU A 73 -1.50 -3.73 -7.83
N LEU A 74 -0.38 -3.00 -7.66
CA LEU A 74 -0.20 -2.09 -6.53
C LEU A 74 -0.76 -0.72 -6.90
N LEU A 75 -1.83 -0.35 -6.20
CA LEU A 75 -2.45 0.96 -6.28
C LEU A 75 -1.91 1.82 -5.14
N PHE A 76 -1.67 3.09 -5.44
CA PHE A 76 -1.14 4.06 -4.48
C PHE A 76 -1.89 5.37 -4.60
N VAL A 77 -2.22 5.97 -3.45
CA VAL A 77 -2.68 7.35 -3.36
C VAL A 77 -1.79 8.11 -2.38
N PRO A 78 -1.37 9.35 -2.72
CA PRO A 78 -0.51 10.15 -1.86
C PRO A 78 -1.28 10.79 -0.69
N ALA A 79 -2.61 10.78 -0.73
CA ALA A 79 -3.48 11.38 0.26
C ALA A 79 -4.69 10.49 0.55
N ALA A 80 -5.24 10.65 1.75
CA ALA A 80 -6.35 9.82 2.19
C ALA A 80 -7.66 10.12 1.46
N GLY A 81 -8.52 9.10 1.38
CA GLY A 81 -9.88 9.22 0.86
C GLY A 81 -9.98 8.99 -0.65
N GLU A 82 -8.87 8.91 -1.37
CA GLU A 82 -8.86 8.67 -2.82
C GLU A 82 -8.78 7.19 -3.19
N MET A 83 -8.34 6.31 -2.26
CA MET A 83 -8.09 4.89 -2.56
C MET A 83 -9.34 4.17 -3.06
N THR A 84 -10.49 4.39 -2.43
CA THR A 84 -11.76 3.77 -2.86
C THR A 84 -12.10 4.12 -4.31
N LEU A 85 -11.94 5.39 -4.70
CA LEU A 85 -12.24 5.85 -6.06
C LEU A 85 -11.23 5.29 -7.07
N LEU A 86 -9.94 5.28 -6.71
CA LEU A 86 -8.89 4.70 -7.55
C LEU A 86 -9.14 3.20 -7.78
N TYR A 87 -9.43 2.47 -6.71
CA TYR A 87 -9.67 1.03 -6.78
C TYR A 87 -10.89 0.70 -7.62
N GLN A 88 -12.00 1.43 -7.45
CA GLN A 88 -13.18 1.25 -8.29
C GLN A 88 -12.91 1.54 -9.77
N ARG A 89 -12.13 2.59 -10.09
CA ARG A 89 -11.75 2.90 -11.47
C ARG A 89 -10.90 1.78 -12.07
N HIS A 90 -9.98 1.22 -11.30
CA HIS A 90 -9.16 0.07 -11.69
C HIS A 90 -10.03 -1.18 -11.94
N LEU A 91 -10.91 -1.53 -11.00
CA LEU A 91 -11.87 -2.64 -11.14
C LEU A 91 -12.75 -2.51 -12.39
N TYR A 92 -13.25 -1.30 -12.67
CA TYR A 92 -14.06 -1.07 -13.84
C TYR A 92 -13.26 -1.20 -15.15
N ARG A 93 -12.07 -0.58 -15.21
CA ARG A 93 -11.26 -0.52 -16.44
C ARG A 93 -10.59 -1.84 -16.78
N ASP A 94 -10.02 -2.49 -15.78
CA ASP A 94 -9.08 -3.60 -15.98
C ASP A 94 -9.74 -4.96 -15.70
N HIS A 95 -10.84 -4.98 -14.94
CA HIS A 95 -11.56 -6.21 -14.55
C HIS A 95 -13.03 -6.22 -14.99
N GLY A 96 -13.51 -5.18 -15.68
CA GLY A 96 -14.91 -5.07 -16.13
C GLY A 96 -15.93 -5.09 -14.98
N THR A 97 -15.50 -4.84 -13.75
CA THR A 97 -16.32 -4.96 -12.55
C THR A 97 -16.81 -3.57 -12.13
N SER A 98 -18.12 -3.31 -12.21
CA SER A 98 -18.72 -2.16 -11.55
C SER A 98 -19.08 -2.52 -10.11
N ALA A 99 -18.18 -2.24 -9.17
CA ALA A 99 -18.56 -2.30 -7.76
C ALA A 99 -19.47 -1.09 -7.48
N PRO A 100 -20.76 -1.28 -7.11
CA PRO A 100 -21.60 -0.16 -6.71
C PRO A 100 -20.93 0.56 -5.52
N LEU A 101 -20.93 1.90 -5.56
CA LEU A 101 -20.67 2.69 -4.36
C LEU A 101 -21.66 2.20 -3.30
N LEU A 102 -21.17 1.83 -2.12
CA LEU A 102 -22.03 1.55 -0.98
C LEU A 102 -23.06 2.69 -0.85
N PRO A 103 -24.34 2.38 -0.60
CA PRO A 103 -25.42 3.36 -0.53
C PRO A 103 -25.18 4.44 0.53
#